data_AF-A0A141FDI8-F1
#
_entry.id   AF-A0A141FDI8-F1
#
_cell.length_a   1.000
_cell.length_b   1.000
_cell.length_c   1.000
_cell.angle_alpha   90.00
_cell.angle_beta   90.00
_cell.angle_gamma   90.00
#
_symmetry.space_group_name_H-M   'P 1'
#
loop_
_entity.id
_entity.type
_entity.pdbx_description
1 polymer ?
#
loop_
_entity_poly.entity_id
_entity_poly.type
_entity_poly.pdbx_seq_one_letter_code
_entity_poly.pdbx_strand_id
1 'polypeptide(L)'
;LIGSPPGYIGYNEGGQLTEQVNNKPNSIILFDEIEKAHPDIYNILLQILDEGRLTDSTGKIVDFTNTIILLTSNLGCPRTYDNYLYNKYYLSISDLKHIQQQILNSINKYFKPELLNRLTNILIFNPLDIKTLLLICDKFINEFKQKLYINKLNIIIYIHNNIKYLLTKLTYNPLYG
;
A
#
# COMPACT_ATOMS: atom_id res chain seq x y z
N LEU A 1 -8.86 16.05 5.23
CA LEU A 1 -7.94 16.21 4.08
C LEU A 1 -7.78 17.67 3.68
N ILE A 2 -8.88 18.38 3.41
CA ILE A 2 -8.87 19.76 2.86
C ILE A 2 -9.26 20.83 3.90
N GLY A 3 -9.84 20.42 5.03
CA GLY A 3 -10.36 21.32 6.07
C GLY A 3 -11.89 21.35 6.02
N SER A 4 -12.51 21.97 7.03
CA SER A 4 -13.96 22.18 7.05
C SER A 4 -14.35 23.38 6.19
N PRO A 5 -15.53 23.39 5.55
CA PRO A 5 -16.03 24.56 4.82
C PRO A 5 -16.36 25.74 5.76
N PRO A 6 -16.52 26.97 5.22
CA PRO A 6 -16.88 28.16 5.99
C PRO A 6 -18.15 27.94 6.84
N GLY A 7 -18.05 28.19 8.15
CA GLY A 7 -19.17 28.06 9.09
C GLY A 7 -19.24 26.76 9.89
N TYR A 8 -18.27 25.85 9.73
CA TYR A 8 -18.15 24.62 10.53
C TYR A 8 -16.95 24.67 11.49
N ILE A 9 -17.02 23.90 12.58
CA ILE A 9 -15.89 23.73 13.52
C ILE A 9 -14.68 23.15 12.73
N GLY A 10 -13.51 23.76 12.90
CA GLY A 10 -12.29 23.42 12.14
C GLY A 10 -12.12 24.19 10.82
N TYR A 11 -12.90 25.23 10.56
CA TYR A 11 -12.77 26.08 9.36
C TYR A 11 -11.42 26.84 9.26
N ASN A 12 -10.85 27.23 10.40
CA ASN A 12 -9.56 27.95 10.44
C ASN A 12 -8.34 27.03 10.46
N GLU A 13 -8.55 25.71 10.56
CA GLU A 13 -7.47 24.73 10.45
C GLU A 13 -7.38 24.34 8.97
N GLY A 14 -6.21 24.56 8.36
CA GLY A 14 -5.99 24.13 6.98
C GLY A 14 -6.19 22.62 6.87
N GLY A 15 -6.39 22.13 5.65
CA GLY A 15 -6.52 20.71 5.42
C GLY A 15 -5.29 19.95 5.90
N GLN A 16 -5.50 18.88 6.67
CA GLN A 16 -4.40 18.02 7.15
C GLN A 16 -3.44 17.57 6.03
N LEU A 17 -3.96 17.33 4.81
CA LEU A 17 -3.13 16.99 3.65
C LEU A 17 -2.46 18.24 3.07
N THR A 18 -3.23 19.30 2.85
CA THR A 18 -2.75 20.52 2.19
C THR A 18 -1.69 21.23 3.03
N GLU A 19 -1.82 21.27 4.35
CA GLU A 19 -0.80 21.81 5.25
C GLU A 19 0.49 20.98 5.25
N GLN A 20 0.38 19.65 5.31
CA GLN A 20 1.55 18.77 5.32
C GLN A 20 2.37 18.90 4.03
N VAL A 21 1.69 18.92 2.88
CA VAL A 21 2.34 19.09 1.57
C VAL A 21 2.90 20.50 1.41
N ASN A 22 2.17 21.53 1.85
CA ASN A 22 2.69 22.90 1.81
C ASN A 22 3.97 23.08 2.66
N ASN A 23 4.06 22.39 3.80
CA ASN A 23 5.24 22.44 4.66
C ASN A 23 6.38 21.54 4.16
N LYS A 24 6.05 20.44 3.46
CA LYS A 24 7.01 19.46 2.91
C LYS A 24 6.59 19.05 1.48
N PRO A 25 6.88 19.88 0.47
CA PRO A 25 6.41 19.67 -0.89
C PRO A 25 7.03 18.42 -1.56
N ASN A 26 8.25 18.05 -1.18
CA ASN A 26 8.90 16.82 -1.64
C ASN A 26 8.51 15.68 -0.70
N SER A 27 7.36 15.07 -0.92
CA SER A 27 6.82 14.03 -0.04
C SER A 27 6.23 12.85 -0.80
N ILE A 28 6.14 11.72 -0.10
CA ILE A 28 5.40 10.53 -0.56
C ILE A 28 4.09 10.51 0.21
N ILE A 29 2.98 10.47 -0.53
CA ILE A 29 1.62 10.45 0.01
C ILE A 29 1.03 9.07 -0.24
N LEU A 30 0.62 8.38 0.82
CA LEU A 30 0.01 7.07 0.75
C LEU A 30 -1.49 7.18 1.02
N PHE A 31 -2.31 6.75 0.08
CA PHE A 31 -3.73 6.47 0.30
C PHE A 31 -3.92 4.97 0.42
N ASP A 32 -4.28 4.54 1.63
CA ASP A 32 -4.47 3.13 1.92
C ASP A 32 -5.90 2.69 1.61
N GLU A 33 -6.06 1.48 1.05
CA GLU A 33 -7.34 0.84 0.71
C GLU A 33 -8.32 1.79 0.01
N ILE A 34 -7.88 2.41 -1.09
CA ILE A 34 -8.60 3.51 -1.76
C ILE A 34 -10.03 3.11 -2.18
N GLU A 35 -10.30 1.81 -2.39
CA GLU A 35 -11.64 1.34 -2.69
C GLU A 35 -12.66 1.62 -1.58
N LYS A 36 -12.23 1.73 -0.31
CA LYS A 36 -13.10 2.04 0.83
C LYS A 36 -13.38 3.53 0.98
N ALA A 37 -12.71 4.38 0.19
CA ALA A 37 -12.85 5.83 0.30
C ALA A 37 -14.23 6.31 -0.18
N HIS A 38 -14.72 7.39 0.47
CA HIS A 38 -15.94 8.07 0.04
C HIS A 38 -15.77 8.68 -1.37
N PRO A 39 -16.83 8.74 -2.21
CA PRO A 39 -16.75 9.29 -3.55
C PRO A 39 -16.08 10.68 -3.67
N ASP A 40 -16.25 11.54 -2.66
CA ASP A 40 -15.65 12.88 -2.65
C ASP A 40 -14.12 12.86 -2.67
N ILE A 41 -13.49 11.80 -2.14
CA ILE A 41 -12.04 11.61 -2.20
C ILE A 41 -11.55 11.48 -3.64
N TYR A 42 -12.34 10.85 -4.52
CA TYR A 42 -11.95 10.72 -5.92
C TYR A 42 -11.91 12.06 -6.65
N ASN A 43 -12.83 12.98 -6.36
CA ASN A 43 -12.83 14.30 -6.98
C ASN A 43 -11.56 15.08 -6.59
N ILE A 44 -11.17 14.98 -5.32
CA ILE A 44 -9.94 15.57 -4.80
C ILE A 44 -8.70 14.96 -5.48
N LEU A 45 -8.66 13.63 -5.59
CA LEU A 45 -7.56 12.93 -6.25
C LEU A 45 -7.46 13.30 -7.73
N LEU A 46 -8.59 13.39 -8.45
CA LEU A 46 -8.60 13.81 -9.85
C LEU A 46 -8.04 15.22 -10.00
N GLN A 47 -8.41 16.16 -9.13
CA GLN A 47 -7.85 17.50 -9.16
C GLN A 47 -6.32 17.49 -8.96
N ILE A 48 -5.84 16.75 -7.96
CA ILE A 48 -4.40 16.64 -7.69
C ILE A 48 -3.66 15.98 -8.86
N LEU A 49 -4.19 14.89 -9.41
CA LEU A 49 -3.54 14.13 -10.49
C LEU A 49 -3.59 14.87 -11.84
N ASP A 50 -4.58 15.72 -12.08
CA ASP A 50 -4.73 16.49 -13.32
C ASP A 50 -3.95 17.80 -13.28
N GLU A 51 -4.13 18.59 -12.23
CA GLU A 51 -3.60 19.95 -12.13
C GLU A 51 -2.28 20.02 -11.36
N GLY A 52 -1.90 18.94 -10.65
CA GLY A 52 -0.78 18.96 -9.71
C GLY A 52 -1.00 19.92 -8.55
N ARG A 53 -2.24 20.33 -8.28
CA ARG A 53 -2.60 21.33 -7.28
C ARG A 53 -3.90 20.98 -6.59
N LEU A 54 -4.07 21.51 -5.38
CA LEU A 54 -5.31 21.39 -4.63
C LEU A 54 -5.61 22.71 -3.92
N THR A 55 -6.84 23.19 -4.06
CA THR A 55 -7.32 24.36 -3.32
C THR A 55 -8.01 23.91 -2.05
N ASP A 56 -7.60 24.46 -0.91
CA ASP A 56 -8.20 24.15 0.37
C ASP A 56 -9.49 24.93 0.67
N SER A 57 -10.18 24.59 1.77
CA SER A 57 -11.44 25.24 2.14
C SER A 57 -11.27 26.71 2.55
N THR A 58 -10.03 27.14 2.81
CA THR A 58 -9.67 28.53 3.07
C THR A 58 -9.35 29.30 1.78
N GLY A 59 -9.31 28.61 0.63
CA GLY A 59 -8.96 29.16 -0.67
C GLY A 59 -7.46 29.15 -0.98
N LYS A 60 -6.63 28.55 -0.13
CA LYS A 60 -5.19 28.43 -0.36
C LYS A 60 -4.91 27.31 -1.35
N ILE A 61 -4.11 27.62 -2.37
CA ILE A 61 -3.68 26.66 -3.38
C ILE A 61 -2.37 26.01 -2.93
N VAL A 62 -2.32 24.69 -2.91
CA VAL A 62 -1.15 23.88 -2.56
C VAL A 62 -0.66 23.11 -3.78
N ASP A 63 0.65 23.09 -3.97
CA ASP A 63 1.33 22.44 -5.09
C ASP A 63 1.75 21.01 -4.74
N PHE A 64 1.36 20.05 -5.58
CA PHE A 64 1.62 18.62 -5.47
C PHE A 64 2.58 18.12 -6.57
N THR A 65 3.10 18.99 -7.44
CA THR A 65 3.97 18.60 -8.57
C THR A 65 5.23 17.84 -8.17
N ASN A 66 5.75 18.06 -6.95
CA ASN A 66 6.90 17.34 -6.41
C ASN A 66 6.52 16.21 -5.43
N THR A 67 5.26 15.76 -5.45
CA THR A 67 4.79 14.67 -4.58
C THR A 67 4.66 13.37 -5.35
N ILE A 68 5.04 12.26 -4.71
CA ILE A 68 4.75 10.91 -5.22
C ILE A 68 3.49 10.42 -4.52
N ILE A 69 2.46 10.09 -5.29
CA ILE A 69 1.21 9.55 -4.76
C ILE A 69 1.19 8.04 -4.96
N LEU A 70 1.06 7.31 -3.86
CA LEU A 70 0.89 5.86 -3.82
C LEU A 70 -0.53 5.54 -3.37
N LEU A 71 -1.21 4.72 -4.15
CA LEU A 71 -2.52 4.18 -3.79
C LEU A 71 -2.36 2.68 -3.56
N THR A 72 -2.92 2.15 -2.48
CA THR A 72 -3.05 0.70 -2.28
C THR A 72 -4.51 0.29 -2.46
N SER A 73 -4.73 -0.94 -2.90
CA SER A 73 -6.05 -1.52 -3.02
C SER A 73 -5.98 -3.03 -2.86
N ASN A 74 -7.01 -3.60 -2.21
CA ASN A 74 -7.20 -5.04 -2.07
C ASN A 74 -8.21 -5.59 -3.10
N LEU A 75 -8.59 -4.79 -4.10
CA LEU A 75 -9.58 -5.19 -5.11
C LEU A 75 -9.11 -6.36 -5.97
N GLY A 76 -9.99 -7.34 -6.12
CA GLY A 76 -9.74 -8.51 -6.96
C GLY A 76 -8.70 -9.49 -6.41
N CYS A 77 -8.09 -9.20 -5.26
CA CYS A 77 -7.20 -10.14 -4.59
C CYS A 77 -7.97 -11.40 -4.17
N PRO A 78 -7.51 -12.61 -4.57
CA PRO A 78 -8.17 -13.85 -4.21
C PRO A 78 -8.11 -14.06 -2.70
N ARG A 79 -9.23 -14.49 -2.10
CA ARG A 79 -9.29 -14.85 -0.67
C ARG A 79 -8.59 -16.18 -0.38
N THR A 80 -8.49 -17.08 -1.35
CA THR A 80 -7.70 -18.30 -1.21
C THR A 80 -7.09 -18.66 -2.55
N TYR A 81 -5.97 -19.39 -2.49
CA TYR A 81 -5.29 -19.91 -3.67
C TYR A 81 -5.61 -21.39 -3.92
N ASP A 82 -6.55 -21.98 -3.19
CA ASP A 82 -6.86 -23.42 -3.21
C ASP A 82 -7.19 -23.92 -4.62
N ASN A 83 -7.92 -23.12 -5.40
CA ASN A 83 -8.27 -23.44 -6.78
C ASN A 83 -7.04 -23.55 -7.70
N TYR A 84 -5.95 -22.84 -7.39
CA TYR A 84 -4.71 -22.87 -8.17
C TYR A 84 -3.72 -23.91 -7.64
N LEU A 85 -3.84 -24.29 -6.36
CA LEU A 85 -2.99 -25.25 -5.67
C LEU A 85 -3.54 -26.68 -5.68
N TYR A 86 -4.64 -26.93 -6.39
CA TYR A 86 -5.17 -28.29 -6.55
C TYR A 86 -4.11 -29.19 -7.21
N ASN A 87 -3.65 -30.20 -6.47
CA ASN A 87 -2.55 -31.10 -6.84
C ASN A 87 -1.18 -30.44 -7.07
N LYS A 88 -0.95 -29.22 -6.58
CA LYS A 88 0.32 -28.49 -6.70
C LYS A 88 0.68 -27.75 -5.40
N TYR A 89 1.97 -27.66 -5.09
CA TYR A 89 2.46 -26.94 -3.91
C TYR A 89 2.96 -25.51 -4.21
N TYR A 90 2.82 -25.04 -5.45
CA TYR A 90 3.28 -23.72 -5.89
C TYR A 90 2.37 -23.15 -6.97
N LEU A 91 2.35 -21.82 -7.08
CA LEU A 91 1.67 -21.10 -8.15
C LEU A 91 2.56 -21.06 -9.38
N SER A 92 2.07 -21.58 -10.50
CA SER A 92 2.78 -21.54 -11.77
C SER A 92 2.69 -20.15 -12.41
N ILE A 93 3.54 -19.89 -13.40
CA ILE A 93 3.54 -18.62 -14.16
C ILE A 93 2.17 -18.35 -14.81
N SER A 94 1.48 -19.41 -15.27
CA SER A 94 0.13 -19.27 -15.82
C SER A 94 -0.90 -18.89 -14.76
N ASP A 95 -0.78 -19.43 -13.55
CA ASP A 95 -1.70 -19.12 -12.44
C ASP A 95 -1.55 -17.65 -12.02
N LEU A 96 -0.31 -17.18 -11.87
CA LEU A 96 -0.01 -15.78 -11.54
C LEU A 96 -0.56 -14.82 -12.61
N LYS A 97 -0.39 -15.14 -13.89
CA LYS A 97 -0.95 -14.33 -15.00
C LYS A 97 -2.48 -14.28 -14.94
N HIS A 98 -3.13 -15.41 -14.65
CA HIS A 98 -4.58 -15.46 -14.54
C HIS A 98 -5.08 -14.62 -13.35
N ILE A 99 -4.44 -14.72 -12.18
CA ILE A 99 -4.75 -13.91 -11.00
C ILE A 99 -4.56 -12.41 -11.31
N GLN A 100 -3.47 -12.04 -11.97
CA GLN A 100 -3.19 -10.67 -12.37
C GLN A 100 -4.30 -10.12 -13.28
N GLN A 101 -4.77 -10.91 -14.25
CA GLN A 101 -5.88 -10.53 -15.13
C GLN A 101 -7.19 -10.35 -14.36
N GLN A 102 -7.48 -11.21 -13.38
CA GLN A 102 -8.65 -11.06 -12.52
C GLN A 102 -8.59 -9.76 -11.72
N ILE A 103 -7.44 -9.44 -11.13
CA ILE A 103 -7.23 -8.19 -10.38
C ILE A 103 -7.45 -6.98 -11.31
N LEU A 104 -6.84 -6.97 -12.50
CA LEU A 104 -7.03 -5.88 -13.47
C LEU A 104 -8.49 -5.71 -13.89
N ASN A 105 -9.21 -6.81 -14.11
CA ASN A 105 -10.63 -6.77 -14.44
C ASN A 105 -11.46 -6.19 -13.29
N SER A 106 -11.15 -6.55 -12.05
CA SER A 106 -11.80 -5.97 -10.87
C SER A 106 -11.53 -4.47 -10.72
N ILE A 107 -10.29 -4.04 -10.93
CA ILE A 107 -9.88 -2.63 -10.92
C ILE A 107 -10.66 -1.84 -11.98
N ASN A 108 -10.68 -2.33 -13.23
CA ASN A 108 -11.38 -1.68 -14.35
C ASN A 108 -12.90 -1.62 -14.17
N LYS A 109 -13.49 -2.58 -13.46
CA LYS A 109 -14.92 -2.59 -13.16
C LYS A 109 -15.27 -1.64 -12.02
N TYR A 110 -14.38 -1.49 -11.05
CA TYR A 110 -14.63 -0.71 -9.84
C TYR A 110 -14.31 0.77 -10.02
N PHE A 111 -13.11 1.10 -10.50
CA PHE A 111 -12.67 2.47 -10.67
C PHE A 111 -13.12 3.02 -12.01
N LYS A 112 -13.49 4.30 -12.03
CA LYS A 112 -13.81 5.00 -13.26
C LYS A 112 -12.56 5.12 -14.14
N PRO A 113 -12.70 5.03 -15.48
CA PRO A 113 -11.58 5.23 -16.40
C PRO A 113 -10.85 6.56 -16.21
N GLU A 114 -11.57 7.59 -15.79
CA GLU A 114 -11.04 8.93 -15.47
C GLU A 114 -9.89 8.86 -14.47
N LEU A 115 -10.02 8.10 -13.38
CA LEU A 115 -8.96 7.95 -12.38
C LEU A 115 -7.82 7.09 -12.95
N LEU A 116 -8.15 5.95 -13.55
CA LEU A 116 -7.17 4.98 -14.04
C LEU A 116 -6.24 5.58 -15.11
N ASN A 117 -6.78 6.41 -15.99
CA ASN A 117 -6.02 7.06 -17.05
C ASN A 117 -5.03 8.13 -16.53
N ARG A 118 -5.14 8.53 -15.26
CA ARG A 118 -4.21 9.48 -14.61
C ARG A 118 -3.13 8.79 -13.81
N LEU A 119 -3.30 7.51 -13.50
CA LEU A 119 -2.26 6.73 -12.84
C LEU A 119 -1.14 6.43 -13.83
N THR A 120 0.09 6.71 -13.45
CA THR A 120 1.26 6.43 -14.29
C THR A 120 1.43 4.91 -14.48
N ASN A 121 1.34 4.14 -13.39
CA ASN A 121 1.53 2.70 -13.39
C ASN A 121 0.61 2.04 -12.37
N ILE A 122 0.11 0.85 -12.70
CA ILE A 122 -0.57 -0.04 -11.76
C ILE A 122 0.35 -1.23 -11.50
N LEU A 123 0.78 -1.40 -10.25
CA LEU A 123 1.66 -2.48 -9.83
C LEU A 123 0.84 -3.55 -9.11
N ILE A 124 0.95 -4.80 -9.58
CA ILE A 124 0.28 -5.94 -8.95
C ILE A 124 1.34 -6.76 -8.22
N PHE A 125 1.14 -6.94 -6.92
CA PHE A 125 2.03 -7.72 -6.08
C PHE A 125 1.72 -9.21 -6.21
N ASN A 126 2.76 -10.01 -6.38
CA ASN A 126 2.64 -11.45 -6.32
C ASN A 126 2.48 -11.90 -4.85
N PRO A 127 1.77 -13.01 -4.61
CA PRO A 127 1.75 -13.63 -3.28
C PRO A 127 3.16 -14.01 -2.84
N LEU A 128 3.39 -13.97 -1.53
CA LEU A 128 4.68 -14.32 -0.95
C LEU A 128 4.92 -15.82 -1.09
N ASP A 129 6.06 -16.17 -1.70
CA ASP A 129 6.55 -17.54 -1.72
C ASP A 129 7.42 -17.82 -0.48
N ILE A 130 7.66 -19.09 -0.23
CA ILE A 130 8.49 -19.55 0.91
C ILE A 130 9.89 -18.93 0.89
N LYS A 131 10.48 -18.71 -0.29
CA LYS A 131 11.80 -18.08 -0.40
C LYS A 131 11.75 -16.63 0.06
N THR A 132 10.73 -15.88 -0.35
CA THR A 132 10.52 -14.49 0.07
C THR A 132 10.22 -14.40 1.57
N LEU A 133 9.40 -15.32 2.10
CA LEU A 133 9.12 -15.38 3.54
C LEU A 133 10.37 -15.64 4.38
N LEU A 134 11.28 -16.50 3.91
CA LEU A 134 12.56 -16.73 4.59
C LEU A 134 13.42 -15.45 4.61
N LEU A 135 13.46 -14.70 3.51
CA LEU A 135 14.16 -13.41 3.45
C LEU A 135 13.53 -12.38 4.40
N ILE A 136 12.20 -12.34 4.50
CA ILE A 136 11.48 -11.49 5.45
C ILE A 136 11.81 -11.88 6.89
N CYS A 137 11.84 -13.19 7.20
CA CYS A 137 12.24 -13.70 8.51
C CYS A 137 13.66 -13.26 8.86
N ASP A 138 14.60 -13.37 7.93
CA ASP A 138 15.98 -12.92 8.13
C ASP A 138 16.09 -11.41 8.35
N LYS A 139 15.31 -10.61 7.61
CA LYS A 139 15.22 -9.16 7.83
C LYS A 139 14.81 -8.85 9.27
N PHE A 140 13.73 -9.44 9.77
CA PHE A 140 13.25 -9.19 11.13
C PHE A 140 14.23 -9.68 12.21
N ILE A 141 14.88 -10.82 12.00
CA ILE A 141 15.93 -11.32 12.91
C ILE A 141 17.09 -10.32 12.98
N ASN A 142 17.48 -9.75 11.84
CA ASN A 142 18.57 -8.78 11.79
C ASN A 142 18.18 -7.44 12.44
N GLU A 143 16.97 -6.94 12.20
CA GLU A 143 16.44 -5.77 12.90
C GLU A 143 16.41 -5.97 14.43
N PHE A 144 16.02 -7.18 14.87
CA PHE A 144 16.03 -7.51 16.28
C PHE A 144 17.44 -7.52 16.88
N LYS A 145 18.42 -8.12 16.18
CA LYS A 145 19.84 -8.09 16.58
C LYS A 145 20.37 -6.65 16.70
N GLN A 146 20.03 -5.80 15.74
CA GLN A 146 20.41 -4.38 15.78
C GLN A 146 19.81 -3.67 17.00
N LYS A 147 18.53 -3.93 17.33
CA LYS A 147 17.90 -3.39 18.54
C LYS A 147 18.61 -3.84 19.83
N LEU A 148 19.02 -5.11 19.92
CA LEU A 148 19.79 -5.61 21.07
C LEU A 148 21.14 -4.91 21.22
N TYR A 149 21.84 -4.72 20.09
CA TYR A 149 23.13 -4.02 20.06
C TYR A 149 22.99 -2.55 20.51
N ILE A 150 22.00 -1.81 19.97
CA ILE A 150 21.73 -0.41 20.34
C ILE A 150 21.42 -0.29 21.84
N ASN A 151 20.69 -1.26 22.39
CA ASN A 151 20.36 -1.31 23.82
C ASN A 151 21.48 -1.87 24.71
N LYS A 152 22.68 -2.13 24.16
CA LYS A 152 23.86 -2.66 24.88
C LYS A 152 23.59 -3.99 25.60
N LEU A 153 22.68 -4.80 25.06
CA LEU A 153 22.46 -6.16 25.54
C LEU A 153 23.44 -7.09 24.80
N ASN A 154 24.38 -7.69 25.54
CA ASN A 154 25.38 -8.62 25.00
C ASN A 154 24.77 -10.01 24.72
N ILE A 155 23.75 -10.07 23.87
CA ILE A 155 23.05 -11.29 23.49
C ILE A 155 23.32 -11.57 22.02
N ILE A 156 23.97 -12.70 21.75
CA ILE A 156 24.20 -13.18 20.38
C ILE A 156 23.11 -14.20 20.04
N ILE A 157 22.35 -13.91 18.98
CA ILE A 157 21.27 -14.78 18.53
C ILE A 157 21.68 -15.51 17.27
N TYR A 158 21.62 -16.84 17.32
CA TYR A 158 21.75 -17.70 16.16
C TYR A 158 20.49 -18.55 16.01
N ILE A 159 19.87 -18.48 14.83
CA ILE A 159 18.66 -19.24 14.51
C ILE A 159 18.99 -20.14 13.34
N HIS A 160 18.87 -21.45 13.56
CA HIS A 160 19.12 -22.45 12.54
C HIS A 160 18.09 -22.34 11.40
N ASN A 161 18.51 -22.57 10.16
CA ASN A 161 17.64 -22.40 8.98
C ASN A 161 16.39 -23.30 9.01
N ASN A 162 16.49 -24.52 9.56
CA ASN A 162 15.31 -25.40 9.71
C ASN A 162 14.25 -24.79 10.64
N ILE A 163 14.66 -24.03 11.67
CA ILE A 163 13.73 -23.35 12.57
C ILE A 163 13.05 -22.20 11.83
N LYS A 164 13.80 -21.44 11.02
CA LYS A 164 13.22 -20.38 10.18
C LYS A 164 12.19 -20.95 9.21
N TYR A 165 12.53 -22.04 8.52
CA TYR A 165 11.60 -22.72 7.63
C TYR A 165 10.34 -23.18 8.36
N LEU A 166 10.49 -23.80 9.53
CA LEU A 166 9.36 -24.24 10.35
C LEU A 166 8.47 -23.06 10.78
N LEU A 167 9.08 -21.96 11.24
CA LEU A 167 8.35 -20.73 11.61
C LEU A 167 7.57 -20.21 10.40
N THR A 168 8.23 -20.00 9.26
CA THR A 168 7.56 -19.51 8.06
C THR A 168 6.41 -20.41 7.61
N LYS A 169 6.54 -21.74 7.74
CA LYS A 169 5.50 -22.69 7.33
C LYS A 169 4.31 -22.72 8.29
N LEU A 170 4.54 -22.61 9.60
CA LEU A 170 3.49 -22.71 10.60
C LEU A 170 2.70 -21.41 10.76
N THR A 171 3.34 -20.25 10.57
CA THR A 171 2.72 -18.94 10.83
C THR A 171 2.20 -18.27 9.56
N TYR A 172 2.63 -18.69 8.38
CA TYR A 172 2.21 -18.04 7.15
C TYR A 172 0.75 -18.36 6.82
N ASN A 173 -0.03 -17.30 6.72
CA ASN A 173 -1.35 -17.35 6.13
C ASN A 173 -1.34 -16.48 4.86
N PRO A 174 -1.51 -17.07 3.66
CA PRO A 174 -1.52 -16.34 2.40
C PRO A 174 -2.52 -15.17 2.33
N LEU A 175 -3.56 -15.19 3.18
CA LEU A 175 -4.56 -14.12 3.29
C LEU A 175 -4.05 -12.84 3.96
N TYR A 176 -3.10 -12.98 4.89
CA TYR A 176 -2.65 -11.87 5.73
C TYR A 176 -1.25 -11.38 5.37
N GLY A 177 -0.53 -12.13 4.53
CA GLY A 177 0.89 -11.88 4.23
C GLY A 177 1.82 -12.47 5.28
#